data_AF-A0A7Y3PAZ4-F1
#
_entry.id   AF-A0A7Y3PAZ4-F1
#
_cell.length_a   1.000
_cell.length_b   1.000
_cell.length_c   1.000
_cell.angle_alpha   90.00
_cell.angle_beta   90.00
_cell.angle_gamma   90.00
#
_symmetry.space_group_name_H-M   'P 1'
#
loop_
_entity.id
_entity.type
_entity.pdbx_description
1 polymer ?
#
loop_
_entity_poly.entity_id
_entity_poly.type
_entity_poly.pdbx_seq_one_letter_code
_entity_poly.pdbx_strand_id
1 'polypeptide(L)'
;ARLRRELSRQLPNVSVIDAGALLASARRTLSLILTAVGALAAFCVGMGALVVAGLVALGRGERGEEASLERALGWTEAESRFADAAELLGLGVLCAVCAAVAGAGLTWALARRLDVPLAIDPAETAALLLAALLLPVLAGLLSGSAARRRTS
;
A
#
# COMPACT_ATOMS: atom_id res chain seq x y z
N ALA A 1 -28.20 37.57 -43.16
CA ALA A 1 -27.19 36.51 -43.41
C ALA A 1 -25.71 36.99 -43.49
N ARG A 2 -25.42 38.29 -43.71
CA ARG A 2 -24.05 38.83 -43.69
C ARG A 2 -23.57 39.23 -42.28
N LEU A 3 -24.48 39.71 -41.43
CA LEU A 3 -24.19 40.09 -40.03
C LEU A 3 -23.70 38.92 -39.14
N ARG A 4 -24.18 37.69 -39.38
CA ARG A 4 -23.77 36.49 -38.61
C ARG A 4 -22.38 35.97 -38.98
N ARG A 5 -21.84 36.38 -40.14
CA ARG A 5 -20.49 36.02 -40.61
C ARG A 5 -19.40 36.97 -40.10
N GLU A 6 -19.78 38.17 -39.67
CA GLU A 6 -18.83 39.16 -39.15
C GLU A 6 -18.51 38.91 -37.66
N LEU A 7 -19.50 38.40 -36.89
CA LEU A 7 -19.31 38.02 -35.49
C LEU A 7 -18.55 36.70 -35.31
N SER A 8 -18.46 35.84 -36.33
CA SER A 8 -17.71 34.58 -36.28
C SER A 8 -16.24 34.73 -36.68
N ARG A 9 -15.75 35.95 -36.97
CA ARG A 9 -14.37 36.18 -37.44
C ARG A 9 -13.44 36.79 -36.41
N GLN A 10 -13.95 37.32 -35.30
CA GLN A 10 -13.09 38.01 -34.33
C GLN A 10 -12.70 37.16 -33.11
N LEU A 11 -13.39 36.06 -32.78
CA LEU A 11 -13.13 35.30 -31.53
C LEU A 11 -13.38 33.76 -31.52
N PRO A 12 -13.42 32.95 -32.61
CA PRO A 12 -13.87 31.55 -32.50
C PRO A 12 -12.79 30.51 -32.13
N ASN A 13 -11.48 30.81 -32.14
CA ASN A 13 -10.44 29.77 -32.02
C ASN A 13 -9.50 29.88 -30.81
N VAL A 14 -9.41 31.02 -30.12
CA VAL A 14 -8.40 31.20 -29.05
C VAL A 14 -8.86 30.56 -27.73
N SER A 15 -10.16 30.57 -27.41
CA SER A 15 -10.65 30.08 -26.11
C SER A 15 -10.76 28.55 -25.99
N VAL A 16 -11.02 27.84 -27.09
CA VAL A 16 -11.15 26.37 -27.10
C VAL A 16 -9.78 25.66 -27.12
N ILE A 17 -8.79 26.28 -27.78
CA ILE A 17 -7.43 25.72 -27.89
C ILE A 17 -6.67 25.89 -26.56
N ASP A 18 -6.80 27.04 -25.88
CA ASP A 18 -6.12 27.26 -24.59
C ASP A 18 -6.71 26.42 -23.44
N ALA A 19 -8.04 26.27 -23.36
CA ALA A 19 -8.64 25.42 -22.31
C ALA A 19 -8.22 23.95 -22.46
N GLY A 20 -8.20 23.43 -23.69
CA GLY A 20 -7.75 22.05 -23.97
C GLY A 20 -6.26 21.84 -23.67
N ALA A 21 -5.40 22.75 -24.12
CA ALA A 21 -3.96 22.68 -23.86
C ALA A 21 -3.60 22.88 -22.38
N LEU A 22 -4.32 23.77 -21.68
CA LEU A 22 -4.16 24.00 -20.25
C LEU A 22 -4.63 22.79 -19.42
N LEU A 23 -5.80 22.22 -19.72
CA LEU A 23 -6.27 20.99 -19.05
C LEU A 23 -5.34 19.81 -19.31
N ALA A 24 -4.83 19.65 -20.53
CA ALA A 24 -3.88 18.60 -20.86
C ALA A 24 -2.57 18.76 -20.06
N SER A 25 -2.07 19.99 -19.93
CA SER A 25 -0.89 20.31 -19.14
C SER A 25 -1.12 20.03 -17.65
N ALA A 26 -2.25 20.46 -17.10
CA ALA A 26 -2.62 20.20 -15.72
C ALA A 26 -2.76 18.70 -15.42
N ARG A 27 -3.43 17.94 -16.30
CA ARG A 27 -3.54 16.47 -16.19
C ARG A 27 -2.18 15.79 -16.24
N ARG A 28 -1.27 16.27 -17.10
CA ARG A 28 0.08 15.71 -17.21
C ARG A 28 0.90 15.95 -15.95
N THR A 29 0.84 17.17 -15.40
CA THR A 29 1.51 17.50 -14.14
C THR A 29 0.92 16.69 -12.98
N LEU A 30 -0.40 16.58 -12.90
CA LEU A 30 -1.08 15.76 -11.89
C LEU A 30 -0.67 14.29 -12.01
N SER A 31 -0.65 13.74 -13.22
CA SER A 31 -0.21 12.35 -13.47
C SER A 31 1.23 12.12 -13.03
N LEU A 32 2.13 13.08 -13.28
CA LEU A 32 3.52 13.00 -12.83
C LEU A 32 3.61 13.00 -11.29
N ILE A 33 2.86 13.88 -10.63
CA ILE A 33 2.80 13.95 -9.16
C ILE A 33 2.23 12.65 -8.59
N LEU A 34 1.12 12.15 -9.14
CA LEU A 34 0.50 10.90 -8.69
C LEU A 34 1.44 9.71 -8.87
N THR A 35 2.20 9.67 -9.96
CA THR A 35 3.21 8.64 -10.21
C THR A 35 4.33 8.71 -9.16
N ALA A 36 4.83 9.91 -8.87
CA ALA A 36 5.89 10.11 -7.88
C ALA A 36 5.44 9.74 -6.46
N VAL A 37 4.23 10.18 -6.07
CA VAL A 37 3.63 9.84 -4.78
C VAL A 37 3.35 8.33 -4.69
N GLY A 38 2.90 7.69 -5.76
CA GLY A 38 2.72 6.24 -5.83
C GLY A 38 4.04 5.48 -5.64
N ALA A 39 5.13 5.95 -6.25
CA ALA A 39 6.46 5.36 -6.06
C ALA A 39 6.94 5.52 -4.60
N LEU A 40 6.72 6.69 -4.00
CA LEU A 40 7.04 6.93 -2.58
C LEU A 40 6.20 6.02 -1.67
N ALA A 41 4.91 5.87 -1.94
CA ALA A 41 4.04 4.98 -1.18
C ALA A 41 4.52 3.52 -1.26
N ALA A 42 4.86 3.03 -2.45
CA ALA A 42 5.42 1.69 -2.64
C ALA A 42 6.74 1.51 -1.87
N PHE A 43 7.61 2.52 -1.88
CA PHE A 43 8.85 2.51 -1.10
C PHE A 43 8.57 2.47 0.41
N CYS A 44 7.67 3.31 0.93
CA CYS A 44 7.29 3.32 2.34
C CYS A 44 6.72 1.98 2.79
N VAL A 45 5.86 1.35 1.96
CA VAL A 45 5.33 0.02 2.21
C VAL A 45 6.46 -1.02 2.25
N GLY A 46 7.41 -0.95 1.32
CA GLY A 46 8.59 -1.81 1.30
C GLY A 46 9.45 -1.65 2.56
N MET A 47 9.72 -0.42 2.98
CA MET A 47 10.44 -0.14 4.22
C MET A 47 9.69 -0.64 5.45
N GLY A 48 8.37 -0.46 5.52
CA GLY A 48 7.53 -1.01 6.59
C GLY A 48 7.63 -2.54 6.67
N ALA A 49 7.59 -3.22 5.53
CA ALA A 49 7.78 -4.68 5.47
C ALA A 49 9.15 -5.11 5.99
N LEU A 50 10.23 -4.39 5.63
CA LEU A 50 11.57 -4.65 6.14
C LEU A 50 11.66 -4.47 7.66
N VAL A 51 11.03 -3.42 8.20
CA VAL A 51 10.98 -3.18 9.66
C VAL A 51 10.27 -4.33 10.37
N VAL A 52 9.08 -4.73 9.89
CA VAL A 52 8.33 -5.86 10.47
C VAL A 52 9.15 -7.15 10.40
N ALA A 53 9.78 -7.45 9.26
CA ALA A 53 10.65 -8.61 9.13
C ALA A 53 11.82 -8.59 10.12
N GLY A 54 12.43 -7.42 10.35
CA GLY A 54 13.48 -7.23 11.34
C GLY A 54 13.00 -7.48 12.77
N LEU A 55 11.85 -6.92 13.15
CA LEU A 55 11.26 -7.11 14.48
C LEU A 55 10.96 -8.58 14.77
N VAL A 56 10.38 -9.30 13.80
CA VAL A 56 10.12 -10.74 13.92
C VAL A 56 11.43 -11.54 13.99
N ALA A 57 12.45 -11.16 13.22
CA ALA A 57 13.75 -11.83 13.26
C ALA A 57 14.45 -11.69 14.63
N LEU A 58 14.29 -10.54 15.30
CA LEU A 58 14.81 -10.33 16.65
C LEU A 58 14.10 -11.26 17.66
N GLY A 59 12.76 -11.35 17.62
CA GLY A 59 12.00 -12.22 18.51
C GLY A 59 12.33 -13.72 18.36
N ARG A 60 12.73 -14.17 17.16
CA ARG A 60 13.19 -15.55 16.94
C ARG A 60 14.57 -15.85 17.51
N GLY A 61 15.43 -14.84 17.66
CA GLY A 61 16.78 -15.01 18.20
C GLY A 61 16.79 -15.40 19.68
N GLU A 62 15.85 -14.85 20.45
CA GLU A 62 15.71 -15.13 21.89
C GLU A 62 15.04 -16.50 22.15
N ARG A 63 14.12 -16.91 21.27
CA ARG A 63 13.34 -18.16 21.40
C ARG A 63 14.10 -19.44 21.02
N GLY A 64 15.32 -19.32 20.48
CA GLY A 64 16.14 -20.48 20.13
C GLY A 64 16.51 -21.35 21.33
N GLU A 65 16.72 -20.71 22.49
CA GLU A 65 17.01 -21.40 23.75
C GLU A 65 15.73 -22.00 24.37
N GLU A 66 14.59 -21.29 24.31
CA GLU A 66 13.28 -21.76 24.79
C GLU A 66 12.75 -22.98 24.02
N ALA A 67 12.99 -23.04 22.69
CA ALA A 67 12.57 -24.18 21.87
C ALA A 67 13.24 -25.51 22.28
N SER A 68 14.39 -25.45 22.96
CA SER A 68 15.02 -26.66 23.52
C SER A 68 14.30 -27.16 24.78
N LEU A 69 13.74 -26.25 25.57
CA LEU A 69 12.94 -26.54 26.76
C LEU A 69 11.53 -27.02 26.39
N GLU A 70 10.89 -26.41 25.38
CA GLU A 70 9.56 -26.83 24.90
C GLU A 70 9.58 -28.24 24.29
N ARG A 71 10.66 -28.59 23.58
CA ARG A 71 10.87 -29.97 23.11
C ARG A 71 11.08 -30.95 24.26
N ALA A 72 11.72 -30.52 25.35
CA ALA A 72 11.87 -31.35 26.56
C ALA A 72 10.53 -31.55 27.29
N LEU A 73 9.59 -30.61 27.16
CA LEU A 73 8.23 -30.69 27.69
C LEU A 73 7.24 -31.46 26.78
N GLY A 74 7.68 -31.90 25.61
CA GLY A 74 6.91 -32.78 24.72
C GLY A 74 5.98 -32.08 23.73
N TRP A 75 6.15 -30.76 23.51
CA TRP A 75 5.37 -30.06 22.50
C TRP A 75 5.69 -30.52 21.07
N THR A 76 4.64 -30.73 20.29
CA THR A 76 4.74 -31.25 18.93
C THR A 76 5.20 -30.15 17.96
N GLU A 77 6.04 -30.48 16.97
CA GLU A 77 6.50 -29.54 15.91
C GLU A 77 5.34 -28.82 15.18
N ALA A 78 4.13 -29.38 15.20
CA ALA A 78 2.94 -28.79 14.61
C ALA A 78 2.37 -27.61 15.43
N GLU A 79 2.46 -27.65 16.76
CA GLU A 79 1.95 -26.58 17.63
C GLU A 79 2.82 -25.33 17.55
N SER A 80 4.15 -25.50 17.49
CA SER A 80 5.09 -24.39 17.30
C SER A 80 4.84 -23.65 15.97
N ARG A 81 4.53 -24.36 14.88
CA ARG A 81 4.20 -23.74 13.58
C ARG A 81 2.89 -22.97 13.60
N PHE A 82 1.91 -23.41 14.39
CA PHE A 82 0.64 -22.72 14.52
C PHE A 82 0.79 -21.39 15.26
N ALA A 83 1.58 -21.36 16.33
CA ALA A 83 1.88 -20.13 17.07
C ALA A 83 2.59 -19.09 16.18
N ASP A 84 3.60 -19.51 15.43
CA ASP A 84 4.31 -18.66 14.47
C ASP A 84 3.39 -18.10 13.38
N ALA A 85 2.48 -18.95 12.85
CA ALA A 85 1.49 -18.51 11.86
C ALA A 85 0.49 -17.51 12.47
N ALA A 86 0.07 -17.72 13.72
CA ALA A 86 -0.83 -16.81 14.42
C ALA A 86 -0.19 -15.43 14.67
N GLU A 87 1.10 -15.37 15.00
CA GLU A 87 1.84 -14.11 15.16
C GLU A 87 1.89 -13.32 13.84
N LEU A 88 2.24 -13.99 12.73
CA LEU A 88 2.29 -13.37 11.41
C LEU A 88 0.91 -12.92 10.91
N LEU A 89 -0.14 -13.72 11.16
CA LEU A 89 -1.51 -13.34 10.85
C LEU A 89 -1.98 -12.16 11.70
N GLY A 90 -1.63 -12.12 12.99
CA GLY A 90 -1.92 -11.00 13.88
C GLY A 90 -1.30 -9.69 13.38
N LEU A 91 -0.02 -9.72 12.98
CA LEU A 91 0.66 -8.58 12.37
C LEU A 91 0.01 -8.16 11.04
N GLY A 92 -0.38 -9.11 10.21
CA GLY A 92 -1.13 -8.86 8.97
C GLY A 92 -2.44 -8.12 9.23
N VAL A 93 -3.24 -8.59 10.20
CA VAL A 93 -4.51 -7.94 10.57
C VAL A 93 -4.27 -6.52 11.06
N LEU A 94 -3.26 -6.29 11.90
CA LEU A 94 -2.89 -4.95 12.36
C LEU A 94 -2.49 -4.04 11.19
N CYS A 95 -1.70 -4.54 10.25
CA CYS A 95 -1.34 -3.79 9.03
C CYS A 95 -2.58 -3.44 8.19
N ALA A 96 -3.51 -4.38 7.98
CA ALA A 96 -4.73 -4.13 7.23
C ALA A 96 -5.63 -3.10 7.91
N VAL A 97 -5.77 -3.15 9.24
CA VAL A 97 -6.51 -2.14 10.02
C VAL A 97 -5.86 -0.76 9.88
N CYS A 98 -4.53 -0.68 10.03
CA CYS A 98 -3.79 0.57 9.85
C CYS A 98 -3.98 1.13 8.43
N ALA A 99 -3.91 0.28 7.40
CA ALA A 99 -4.14 0.68 6.02
C ALA A 99 -5.58 1.17 5.80
N ALA A 100 -6.57 0.50 6.38
CA ALA A 100 -7.98 0.92 6.30
C ALA A 100 -8.19 2.29 6.92
N VAL A 101 -7.67 2.52 8.14
CA VAL A 101 -7.82 3.79 8.87
C VAL A 101 -7.08 4.91 8.15
N ALA A 102 -5.83 4.68 7.74
CA ALA A 102 -5.04 5.68 7.03
C ALA A 102 -5.66 6.02 5.67
N GLY A 103 -6.02 5.00 4.88
CA GLY A 103 -6.65 5.16 3.58
C GLY A 103 -7.99 5.90 3.68
N ALA A 104 -8.90 5.45 4.54
CA ALA A 104 -10.18 6.11 4.74
C ALA A 104 -10.01 7.54 5.25
N GLY A 105 -9.10 7.77 6.20
CA GLY A 105 -8.79 9.08 6.75
C GLY A 105 -8.24 10.05 5.70
N LEU A 106 -7.27 9.63 4.89
CA LEU A 106 -6.70 10.44 3.81
C LEU A 106 -7.75 10.74 2.74
N THR A 107 -8.47 9.71 2.26
CA THR A 107 -9.48 9.88 1.20
C THR A 107 -10.59 10.83 1.67
N TRP A 108 -11.06 10.69 2.91
CA TRP A 108 -12.05 11.59 3.50
C TRP A 108 -11.54 13.02 3.67
N ALA A 109 -10.30 13.18 4.16
CA ALA A 109 -9.70 14.51 4.34
C ALA A 109 -9.48 15.21 3.00
N LEU A 110 -9.02 14.50 1.98
CA LEU A 110 -8.84 15.01 0.62
C LEU A 110 -10.17 15.39 -0.02
N ALA A 111 -11.19 14.51 0.07
CA ALA A 111 -12.52 14.79 -0.46
C ALA A 111 -13.11 16.07 0.14
N ARG A 112 -12.97 16.27 1.46
CA ARG A 112 -13.43 17.51 2.13
C ARG A 112 -12.63 18.75 1.77
N ARG A 113 -11.32 18.63 1.60
CA ARG A 113 -10.44 19.79 1.32
C ARG A 113 -10.53 20.25 -0.14
N LEU A 114 -10.77 19.32 -1.06
CA LEU A 114 -10.80 19.58 -2.50
C LEU A 114 -12.23 19.67 -3.07
N ASP A 115 -13.25 19.44 -2.24
CA ASP A 115 -14.68 19.43 -2.63
C ASP A 115 -14.96 18.47 -3.81
N VAL A 116 -14.29 17.31 -3.78
CA VAL A 116 -14.39 16.26 -4.81
C VAL A 116 -15.29 15.13 -4.27
N PRO A 117 -16.17 14.54 -5.11
CA PRO A 117 -16.98 13.40 -4.69
C PRO A 117 -16.10 12.23 -4.24
N LEU A 118 -16.53 11.57 -3.17
CA LEU A 118 -15.86 10.39 -2.63
C LEU A 118 -16.09 9.21 -3.58
N ALA A 119 -15.13 8.96 -4.47
CA ALA A 119 -15.09 7.75 -5.29
C ALA A 119 -14.25 6.70 -4.57
N ILE A 120 -14.91 5.64 -4.06
CA ILE A 120 -14.25 4.48 -3.46
C ILE A 120 -14.57 3.28 -4.33
N ASP A 121 -13.55 2.74 -4.99
CA ASP A 121 -13.67 1.48 -5.69
C ASP A 121 -13.48 0.32 -4.69
N PRO A 122 -14.52 -0.51 -4.47
CA PRO A 122 -14.47 -1.57 -3.46
C PRO A 122 -13.44 -2.65 -3.83
N ALA A 123 -13.23 -2.88 -5.13
CA ALA A 123 -12.23 -3.83 -5.62
C ALA A 123 -10.79 -3.37 -5.31
N GLU A 124 -10.47 -2.10 -5.56
CA GLU A 124 -9.14 -1.54 -5.26
C GLU A 124 -8.89 -1.48 -3.76
N THR A 125 -9.90 -1.08 -3.00
CA THR A 125 -9.83 -1.04 -1.53
C THR A 125 -9.61 -2.44 -0.96
N ALA A 126 -10.34 -3.45 -1.44
CA ALA A 126 -10.15 -4.83 -1.03
C ALA A 126 -8.76 -5.35 -1.41
N ALA A 127 -8.26 -5.04 -2.60
CA ALA A 127 -6.92 -5.42 -3.04
C ALA A 127 -5.83 -4.81 -2.14
N LEU A 128 -5.95 -3.53 -1.76
CA LEU A 128 -5.03 -2.86 -0.85
C LEU A 128 -5.05 -3.48 0.56
N LEU A 129 -6.23 -3.77 1.09
CA LEU A 129 -6.37 -4.40 2.40
C LEU A 129 -5.82 -5.83 2.41
N LEU A 130 -6.08 -6.60 1.35
CA LEU A 130 -5.49 -7.93 1.18
C LEU A 130 -3.97 -7.86 1.05
N ALA A 131 -3.44 -6.89 0.30
CA ALA A 131 -2.00 -6.68 0.22
C ALA A 131 -1.41 -6.35 1.59
N ALA A 132 -2.04 -5.44 2.35
CA ALA A 132 -1.61 -5.09 3.71
C ALA A 132 -1.66 -6.27 4.68
N LEU A 133 -2.66 -7.14 4.56
CA LEU A 133 -2.80 -8.36 5.36
C LEU A 133 -1.71 -9.40 5.04
N LEU A 134 -1.42 -9.60 3.75
CA LEU A 134 -0.52 -10.65 3.29
C LEU A 134 0.96 -10.24 3.35
N LEU A 135 1.28 -8.95 3.32
CA LEU A 135 2.65 -8.45 3.26
C LEU A 135 3.54 -8.96 4.42
N PRO A 136 3.11 -8.93 5.70
CA PRO A 136 3.91 -9.47 6.80
C PRO A 136 4.09 -10.99 6.72
N VAL A 137 3.06 -11.71 6.27
CA VAL A 137 3.11 -13.17 6.11
C VAL A 137 4.14 -13.54 5.04
N LEU A 138 4.09 -12.89 3.88
CA LEU A 138 5.05 -13.09 2.79
C LEU A 138 6.48 -12.73 3.22
N ALA A 139 6.66 -11.60 3.91
CA ALA A 139 7.96 -11.19 4.43
C ALA A 139 8.53 -12.22 5.44
N GLY A 140 7.68 -12.76 6.32
CA GLY A 140 8.04 -13.80 7.28
C GLY A 140 8.47 -15.11 6.61
N LEU A 141 7.73 -15.56 5.58
CA LEU A 141 8.06 -16.77 4.82
C LEU A 141 9.39 -16.64 4.05
N LEU A 142 9.60 -15.50 3.41
CA LEU A 142 10.85 -15.22 2.68
C LEU A 142 12.07 -15.22 3.62
N SER A 143 11.94 -14.59 4.79
CA SER A 143 13.00 -14.57 5.81
C SER A 143 13.33 -15.98 6.34
N GLY A 144 12.32 -16.79 6.64
CA GLY A 144 12.52 -18.17 7.09
C GLY A 144 13.22 -19.07 6.06
N SER A 145 12.99 -18.84 4.76
CA SER A 145 13.64 -19.57 3.68
C SER A 145 15.11 -19.19 3.45
N ALA A 146 15.47 -17.94 3.76
CA ALA A 146 16.84 -17.43 3.61
C ALA A 146 17.79 -17.97 4.69
N ALA A 147 17.30 -18.17 5.91
CA ALA A 147 18.09 -18.70 7.03
C ALA A 147 18.55 -20.16 6.82
N ARG A 148 17.76 -20.96 6.09
CA ARG A 148 18.03 -22.40 5.86
C ARG A 148 19.18 -22.66 4.87
N ARG A 149 19.67 -21.65 4.14
CA ARG A 149 20.73 -21.81 3.13
C ARG A 149 22.16 -21.58 3.65
N ARG A 150 22.33 -21.16 4.92
CA ARG A 150 23.65 -20.83 5.48
C ARG A 150 24.34 -21.98 6.24
N THR A 151 23.71 -23.14 6.33
CA THR A 151 24.22 -24.29 7.10
C THR A 151 24.50 -25.53 6.25
N SER A 152 24.66 -25.39 4.92
CA SER A 152 25.16 -26.46 4.05
C SER A 152 26.58 -26.18 3.61
#